data_AF-X0VPL3-F1
#
_entry.id   AF-X0VPL3-F1
#
_cell.length_a   1.000
_cell.length_b   1.000
_cell.length_c   1.000
_cell.angle_alpha   90.00
_cell.angle_beta   90.00
_cell.angle_gamma   90.00
#
_symmetry.space_group_name_H-M   'P 1'
#
loop_
_entity.id
_entity.type
_entity.pdbx_description
1 polymer ?
#
loop_
_entity_poly.entity_id
_entity_poly.type
_entity_poly.pdbx_seq_one_letter_code
_entity_poly.pdbx_strand_id
1 'polypeptide(L)'
;QEGNPSGMLAYNMTSVLYTLWLGFKPTSAIRNLSQHTLIIGDIGPEYFGKGIGLRFTEEGRDAVNNHSLTWRGRKAAFVPGVDDSFVEGWSHTFREQALWMFRKADEQNVKDAFLGGYAEAKAILTEANNALPADKKLSPEQLKEYWYERGDEVAADTQYLYTKMNSMAISQSSGGRVISVLTTWMANWMELMVKWISKRPSQVYLKFEKSTGATLPKKNWSNTYKAILLYAAIVGLAYIIKEKTRLRAFEYTGITSLRYLGA
;
A
#
# COMPACT_ATOMS: atom_id res chain seq x y z
N GLN A 1 -42.95 6.67 10.66
CA GLN A 1 -41.94 6.13 11.59
C GLN A 1 -40.89 7.23 11.78
N GLU A 2 -40.96 7.94 12.90
CA GLU A 2 -40.02 9.02 13.21
C GLU A 2 -38.69 8.39 13.64
N GLY A 3 -37.61 8.70 12.93
CA GLY A 3 -36.28 8.13 13.19
C GLY A 3 -35.77 8.53 14.56
N ASN A 4 -35.24 7.56 15.32
CA ASN A 4 -34.74 7.77 16.68
C ASN A 4 -33.63 8.85 16.69
N PRO A 5 -33.91 10.07 17.20
CA PRO A 5 -32.98 11.20 17.16
C PRO A 5 -31.68 10.90 17.89
N SER A 6 -31.75 10.10 18.95
CA SER A 6 -30.58 9.66 19.71
C SER A 6 -29.70 8.67 18.94
N GLY A 7 -30.30 7.85 18.07
CA GLY A 7 -29.58 6.96 17.15
C GLY A 7 -28.83 7.73 16.07
N MET A 8 -29.46 8.76 15.50
CA MET A 8 -28.78 9.64 14.54
C MET A 8 -27.69 10.48 15.20
N LEU A 9 -27.90 10.97 16.42
CA LEU A 9 -26.89 11.72 17.17
C LEU A 9 -25.68 10.84 17.53
N ALA A 10 -25.92 9.60 17.98
CA ALA A 10 -24.86 8.63 18.28
C ALA A 10 -24.09 8.22 17.01
N TYR A 11 -24.78 8.01 15.88
CA TYR A 11 -24.15 7.71 14.59
C TYR A 11 -23.26 8.86 14.09
N ASN A 12 -23.76 10.11 14.18
CA ASN A 12 -23.02 11.29 13.79
C ASN A 12 -21.83 11.57 14.72
N MET A 13 -22.01 11.46 16.05
CA MET A 13 -20.90 11.57 17.01
C MET A 13 -19.85 10.48 16.82
N THR A 14 -20.26 9.24 16.56
CA THR A 14 -19.33 8.14 16.31
C THR A 14 -18.57 8.37 15.01
N SER A 15 -19.24 8.84 13.95
CA SER A 15 -18.60 9.17 12.67
C SER A 15 -17.61 10.34 12.80
N VAL A 16 -17.94 11.37 13.58
CA VAL A 16 -17.06 12.51 13.88
C VAL A 16 -15.86 12.07 14.73
N LEU A 17 -16.08 11.33 15.82
CA LEU A 17 -15.01 10.82 16.68
C LEU A 17 -14.09 9.86 15.93
N TYR A 18 -14.64 8.98 15.09
CA TYR A 18 -13.91 8.02 14.27
C TYR A 18 -13.06 8.71 13.20
N THR A 19 -13.59 9.75 12.53
CA THR A 19 -12.87 10.54 11.53
C THR A 19 -11.79 11.42 12.15
N LEU A 20 -12.08 12.08 13.29
CA LEU A 20 -11.12 12.82 14.11
C LEU A 20 -9.96 11.91 14.54
N TRP A 21 -10.27 10.67 14.89
CA TRP A 21 -9.30 9.69 15.31
C TRP A 21 -8.43 9.14 14.19
N LEU A 22 -8.97 8.97 12.99
CA LEU A 22 -8.20 8.47 11.85
C LEU A 22 -7.22 9.54 11.33
N GLY A 23 -7.68 10.78 11.14
CA GLY A 23 -6.88 11.85 10.51
C GLY A 23 -5.68 12.36 11.34
N PHE A 24 -5.76 12.30 12.67
CA PHE A 24 -4.80 12.97 13.56
C PHE A 24 -4.00 12.03 14.48
N LYS A 25 -4.08 10.70 14.29
CA LYS A 25 -3.40 9.77 15.19
C LYS A 25 -1.95 9.47 14.81
N PRO A 26 -1.05 9.30 15.80
CA PRO A 26 0.30 8.75 15.61
C PRO A 26 0.31 7.40 14.86
N THR A 27 -0.79 6.67 14.90
CA THR A 27 -0.95 5.34 14.33
C THR A 27 -1.02 5.37 12.81
N SER A 28 -1.62 6.41 12.20
CA SER A 28 -1.62 6.60 10.75
C SER A 28 -0.24 7.02 10.26
N ALA A 29 0.49 7.84 11.02
CA ALA A 29 1.89 8.16 10.76
C ALA A 29 2.81 6.92 10.87
N ILE A 30 2.65 6.09 11.91
CA ILE A 30 3.36 4.81 12.04
C ILE A 30 3.03 3.89 10.87
N ARG A 31 1.76 3.81 10.47
CA ARG A 31 1.32 3.00 9.34
C ARG A 31 1.98 3.45 8.04
N ASN A 32 1.96 4.75 7.76
CA ASN A 32 2.61 5.34 6.58
C ASN A 32 4.14 5.10 6.58
N LEU A 33 4.81 5.39 7.70
CA LEU A 33 6.24 5.14 7.87
C LEU A 33 6.60 3.65 7.74
N SER A 34 5.69 2.78 8.17
CA SER A 34 5.83 1.34 8.03
C SER A 34 5.72 0.88 6.57
N GLN A 35 4.87 1.49 5.74
CA GLN A 35 4.77 1.18 4.31
C GLN A 35 6.08 1.49 3.58
N HIS A 36 6.74 2.62 3.88
CA HIS A 36 8.06 2.90 3.32
C HIS A 36 9.11 1.89 3.77
N THR A 37 9.06 1.44 5.02
CA THR A 37 9.93 0.36 5.51
C THR A 37 9.67 -0.94 4.74
N LEU A 38 8.42 -1.22 4.37
CA LEU A 38 8.09 -2.39 3.55
C LEU A 38 8.63 -2.28 2.12
N ILE A 39 8.53 -1.10 1.50
CA ILE A 39 9.16 -0.84 0.19
C ILE A 39 10.66 -1.04 0.27
N ILE A 40 11.34 -0.40 1.24
CA ILE A 40 12.78 -0.55 1.45
C ILE A 40 13.15 -2.02 1.72
N GLY A 41 12.30 -2.77 2.41
CA GLY A 41 12.49 -4.21 2.60
C GLY A 41 12.40 -5.00 1.31
N ASP A 42 11.52 -4.61 0.38
CA ASP A 42 11.34 -5.32 -0.88
C ASP A 42 12.41 -4.98 -1.92
N ILE A 43 12.70 -3.70 -2.13
CA ILE A 43 13.60 -3.23 -3.20
C ILE A 43 14.91 -2.65 -2.68
N GLY A 44 15.12 -2.55 -1.37
CA GLY A 44 16.30 -1.90 -0.82
C GLY A 44 16.24 -0.36 -0.83
N PRO A 45 17.09 0.30 -0.02
CA PRO A 45 17.05 1.76 0.16
C PRO A 45 17.52 2.52 -1.07
N GLU A 46 18.41 1.94 -1.88
CA GLU A 46 18.95 2.58 -3.08
C GLU A 46 17.85 2.80 -4.13
N TYR A 47 17.11 1.75 -4.49
CA TYR A 47 16.05 1.85 -5.49
C TYR A 47 14.84 2.62 -4.96
N PHE A 48 14.57 2.56 -3.65
CA PHE A 48 13.62 3.47 -3.02
C PHE A 48 14.01 4.94 -3.26
N GLY A 49 15.25 5.33 -2.96
CA GLY A 49 15.75 6.69 -3.21
C GLY A 49 15.71 7.11 -4.68
N LYS A 50 16.09 6.21 -5.60
CA LYS A 50 15.96 6.45 -7.06
C LYS A 50 14.50 6.64 -7.48
N GLY A 51 13.58 5.85 -6.93
CA GLY A 51 12.15 5.99 -7.15
C GLY A 51 11.61 7.35 -6.67
N ILE A 52 12.08 7.84 -5.52
CA ILE A 52 11.77 9.19 -5.04
C ILE A 52 12.19 10.25 -6.05
N GLY A 53 13.41 10.14 -6.60
CA GLY A 53 13.92 11.06 -7.61
C GLY A 53 13.09 11.05 -8.90
N LEU A 54 12.67 9.86 -9.37
CA LEU A 54 11.86 9.71 -10.58
C LEU A 54 10.53 10.47 -10.51
N ARG A 55 9.95 10.72 -9.32
CA ARG A 55 8.71 11.50 -9.18
C ARG A 55 8.78 12.89 -9.81
N PHE A 56 9.97 13.47 -9.85
CA PHE A 56 10.19 14.83 -10.34
C PHE A 56 10.56 14.86 -11.82
N THR A 57 10.71 13.70 -12.46
CA THR A 57 11.04 13.56 -13.88
C THR A 57 9.78 13.38 -14.73
N GLU A 58 9.87 13.71 -16.02
CA GLU A 58 8.78 13.44 -16.97
C GLU A 58 8.54 11.94 -17.13
N GLU A 59 9.60 11.15 -17.24
CA GLU A 59 9.55 9.69 -17.33
C GLU A 59 8.79 9.07 -16.13
N GLY A 60 9.18 9.42 -14.90
CA GLY A 60 8.51 8.87 -13.73
C GLY A 60 7.06 9.31 -13.58
N ARG A 61 6.74 10.57 -13.97
CA ARG A 61 5.35 11.04 -14.00
C ARG A 61 4.51 10.31 -15.03
N ASP A 62 5.07 10.05 -16.21
CA ASP A 62 4.43 9.26 -17.26
C ASP A 62 4.19 7.81 -16.82
N ALA A 63 5.24 7.15 -16.32
CA ALA A 63 5.18 5.77 -15.81
C ALA A 63 4.07 5.60 -14.76
N VAL A 64 4.00 6.51 -13.78
CA VAL A 64 2.96 6.47 -12.74
C VAL A 64 1.57 6.72 -13.31
N ASN A 65 1.39 7.80 -14.09
CA ASN A 65 0.05 8.26 -14.43
C ASN A 65 -0.60 7.45 -15.55
N ASN A 66 0.21 6.91 -16.47
CA ASN A 66 -0.28 6.23 -17.67
C ASN A 66 -0.12 4.71 -17.57
N HIS A 67 0.92 4.21 -16.90
CA HIS A 67 1.26 2.78 -16.92
C HIS A 67 0.98 2.03 -15.61
N SER A 68 1.03 2.68 -14.43
CA SER A 68 0.72 1.98 -13.17
C SER A 68 -0.76 1.60 -13.07
N LEU A 69 -1.04 0.30 -13.14
CA LEU A 69 -2.37 -0.27 -12.90
C LEU A 69 -2.79 -0.08 -11.44
N THR A 70 -1.85 -0.23 -10.50
CA THR A 70 -2.12 -0.09 -9.06
C THR A 70 -2.54 1.33 -8.72
N TRP A 71 -1.84 2.34 -9.25
CA TRP A 71 -2.20 3.74 -9.03
C TRP A 71 -3.53 4.11 -9.70
N ARG A 72 -3.71 3.71 -10.96
CA ARG A 72 -4.94 3.99 -11.71
C ARG A 72 -6.15 3.33 -11.06
N GLY A 73 -6.02 2.08 -10.59
CA GLY A 73 -7.07 1.35 -9.88
C GLY A 73 -7.46 2.00 -8.54
N ARG A 74 -6.53 2.66 -7.86
CA ARG A 74 -6.83 3.36 -6.59
C ARG A 74 -7.70 4.58 -6.73
N LYS A 75 -7.65 5.29 -7.87
CA LYS A 75 -8.57 6.41 -8.13
C LYS A 75 -10.04 5.96 -8.07
N ALA A 76 -10.33 4.72 -8.46
CA ALA A 76 -11.67 4.14 -8.38
C ALA A 76 -12.11 3.78 -6.94
N ALA A 77 -11.17 3.55 -6.02
CA ALA A 77 -11.47 3.19 -4.63
C ALA A 77 -12.08 4.35 -3.82
N PHE A 78 -11.85 5.59 -4.25
CA PHE A 78 -12.30 6.81 -3.56
C PHE A 78 -13.51 7.49 -4.19
N VAL A 79 -14.16 6.85 -5.18
CA VAL A 79 -15.39 7.37 -5.79
C VAL A 79 -16.53 7.22 -4.77
N PRO A 80 -17.28 8.31 -4.47
CA PRO A 80 -18.41 8.29 -3.53
C PRO A 80 -19.38 7.15 -3.83
N GLY A 81 -19.88 6.49 -2.80
CA GLY A 81 -20.98 5.55 -2.94
C GLY A 81 -22.27 6.28 -3.32
N VAL A 82 -23.23 5.58 -3.92
CA VAL A 82 -24.56 6.14 -4.23
C VAL A 82 -25.24 6.69 -2.95
N ASP A 83 -24.90 6.12 -1.80
CA ASP A 83 -25.42 6.48 -0.47
C ASP A 83 -24.84 7.78 0.12
N ASP A 84 -23.79 8.37 -0.47
CA ASP A 84 -23.16 9.59 0.06
C ASP A 84 -24.03 10.84 -0.13
N SER A 85 -25.16 10.71 -0.84
CA SER A 85 -26.19 11.74 -1.03
C SER A 85 -27.08 11.98 0.19
N PHE A 86 -27.01 11.15 1.24
CA PHE A 86 -27.92 11.21 2.40
C PHE A 86 -27.32 11.83 3.68
N VAL A 87 -26.06 12.28 3.68
CA VAL A 87 -25.40 12.85 4.87
C VAL A 87 -24.94 14.29 4.59
N GLU A 88 -25.88 15.22 4.53
CA GLU A 88 -25.61 16.66 4.40
C GLU A 88 -25.39 17.32 5.78
N GLY A 89 -24.27 18.02 5.96
CA GLY A 89 -23.98 18.82 7.16
C GLY A 89 -22.50 19.12 7.39
N TRP A 90 -22.19 19.82 8.50
CA TRP A 90 -20.85 20.21 8.98
C TRP A 90 -19.82 19.05 9.04
N SER A 91 -20.29 17.80 9.09
CA SER A 91 -19.47 16.59 9.01
C SER A 91 -18.80 16.41 7.65
N HIS A 92 -19.32 17.02 6.57
CA HIS A 92 -18.81 16.88 5.21
C HIS A 92 -17.42 17.50 5.04
N THR A 93 -17.25 18.78 5.36
CA THR A 93 -15.98 19.51 5.18
C THR A 93 -14.85 18.88 6.02
N PHE A 94 -15.16 18.48 7.24
CA PHE A 94 -14.19 17.84 8.13
C PHE A 94 -13.82 16.42 7.66
N ARG A 95 -14.80 15.63 7.25
CA ARG A 95 -14.60 14.31 6.62
C ARG A 95 -13.74 14.42 5.37
N GLU A 96 -14.00 15.43 4.54
CA GLU A 96 -13.20 15.69 3.34
C GLU A 96 -11.75 16.03 3.65
N GLN A 97 -11.47 16.85 4.67
CA GLN A 97 -10.10 17.17 5.07
C GLN A 97 -9.33 15.96 5.61
N ALA A 98 -9.96 15.16 6.48
CA ALA A 98 -9.33 13.94 6.98
C ALA A 98 -9.07 12.93 5.85
N LEU A 99 -10.06 12.69 4.98
CA LEU A 99 -9.90 11.84 3.80
C LEU A 99 -8.87 12.40 2.82
N TRP A 100 -8.74 13.72 2.71
CA TRP A 100 -7.72 14.35 1.88
C TRP A 100 -6.30 14.01 2.37
N MET A 101 -6.03 14.13 3.68
CA MET A 101 -4.71 13.75 4.23
C MET A 101 -4.41 12.27 4.01
N PHE A 102 -5.40 11.39 4.20
CA PHE A 102 -5.24 9.96 3.89
C PHE A 102 -4.98 9.70 2.42
N ARG A 103 -5.75 10.34 1.53
CA ARG A 103 -5.56 10.21 0.07
C ARG A 103 -4.17 10.69 -0.34
N LYS A 104 -3.64 11.75 0.27
CA LYS A 104 -2.30 12.26 -0.02
C LYS A 104 -1.20 11.36 0.50
N ALA A 105 -1.32 10.87 1.72
CA ALA A 105 -0.41 9.87 2.27
C ALA A 105 -0.39 8.59 1.42
N ASP A 106 -1.58 8.11 1.05
CA ASP A 106 -1.74 6.90 0.24
C ASP A 106 -1.21 7.10 -1.18
N GLU A 107 -1.52 8.24 -1.81
CA GLU A 107 -0.98 8.66 -3.10
C GLU A 107 0.53 8.64 -3.10
N GLN A 108 1.16 9.20 -2.07
CA GLN A 108 2.61 9.22 -1.95
C GLN A 108 3.18 7.80 -1.86
N ASN A 109 2.66 6.97 -0.97
CA ASN A 109 3.22 5.65 -0.72
C ASN A 109 3.12 4.72 -1.93
N VAL A 110 2.03 4.83 -2.68
CA VAL A 110 1.79 4.04 -3.89
C VAL A 110 2.72 4.44 -5.01
N LYS A 111 2.89 5.75 -5.21
CA LYS A 111 3.83 6.27 -6.20
C LYS A 111 5.26 5.88 -5.84
N ASP A 112 5.63 5.95 -4.57
CA ASP A 112 6.98 5.63 -4.11
C ASP A 112 7.27 4.13 -4.26
N ALA A 113 6.29 3.28 -3.97
CA ALA A 113 6.40 1.84 -4.19
C ALA A 113 6.54 1.49 -5.68
N PHE A 114 5.65 2.04 -6.51
CA PHE A 114 5.66 1.81 -7.95
C PHE A 114 6.98 2.28 -8.58
N LEU A 115 7.37 3.53 -8.33
CA LEU A 115 8.58 4.10 -8.90
C LEU A 115 9.85 3.45 -8.36
N GLY A 116 9.82 2.98 -7.11
CA GLY A 116 10.91 2.20 -6.55
C GLY A 116 11.09 0.86 -7.28
N GLY A 117 10.01 0.09 -7.47
CA GLY A 117 10.05 -1.16 -8.23
C GLY A 117 10.42 -0.96 -9.69
N TYR A 118 9.92 0.12 -10.30
CA TYR A 118 10.29 0.55 -11.64
C TYR A 118 11.80 0.86 -11.74
N ALA A 119 12.36 1.62 -10.79
CA ALA A 119 13.78 1.95 -10.77
C ALA A 119 14.67 0.71 -10.58
N GLU A 120 14.25 -0.22 -9.73
CA GLU A 120 14.92 -1.52 -9.53
C GLU A 120 14.96 -2.32 -10.84
N ALA A 121 13.80 -2.55 -11.46
CA ALA A 121 13.72 -3.27 -12.73
C ALA A 121 14.46 -2.57 -13.86
N LYS A 122 14.37 -1.24 -13.96
CA LYS A 122 15.10 -0.47 -14.96
C LYS A 122 16.61 -0.68 -14.83
N ALA A 123 17.16 -0.72 -13.62
CA ALA A 123 18.58 -1.00 -13.43
C ALA A 123 18.92 -2.46 -13.80
N ILE A 124 18.26 -3.42 -13.17
CA ILE A 124 18.62 -4.84 -13.25
C ILE A 124 18.32 -5.42 -14.63
N LEU A 125 17.13 -5.17 -15.17
CA LEU A 125 16.69 -5.78 -16.42
C LEU A 125 17.35 -5.15 -17.64
N THR A 126 17.72 -3.86 -17.58
CA THR A 126 18.51 -3.23 -18.65
C THR A 126 19.90 -3.83 -18.75
N GLU A 127 20.57 -4.00 -17.61
CA GLU A 127 21.88 -4.65 -17.57
C GLU A 127 21.79 -6.09 -18.08
N ALA A 128 20.81 -6.86 -17.60
CA ALA A 128 20.58 -8.23 -18.06
C ALA A 128 20.28 -8.30 -19.56
N ASN A 129 19.41 -7.41 -20.08
CA ASN A 129 19.09 -7.36 -21.50
C ASN A 129 20.30 -6.97 -22.37
N ASN A 130 21.16 -6.09 -21.87
CA ASN A 130 22.36 -5.69 -22.60
C ASN A 130 23.37 -6.83 -22.74
N ALA A 131 23.44 -7.71 -21.74
CA ALA A 131 24.30 -8.89 -21.73
C ALA A 131 23.76 -10.06 -22.59
N LEU A 132 22.50 -10.00 -23.07
CA LEU A 132 21.93 -11.04 -23.91
C LEU A 132 22.55 -11.08 -25.31
N PRO A 133 22.59 -12.26 -25.96
CA PRO A 133 22.81 -12.38 -27.39
C PRO A 133 21.80 -11.55 -28.20
N ALA A 134 22.22 -11.02 -29.37
CA ALA A 134 21.41 -10.10 -30.16
C ALA A 134 20.03 -10.65 -30.57
N ASP A 135 19.93 -11.96 -30.80
CA ASP A 135 18.70 -12.68 -31.13
C ASP A 135 17.72 -12.81 -29.95
N LYS A 136 18.18 -12.60 -28.72
CA LYS A 136 17.38 -12.70 -27.49
C LYS A 136 17.10 -11.36 -26.81
N LYS A 137 17.71 -10.28 -27.31
CA LYS A 137 17.50 -8.93 -26.76
C LYS A 137 16.05 -8.52 -26.97
N LEU A 138 15.40 -8.10 -25.90
CA LEU A 138 14.12 -7.43 -25.96
C LEU A 138 14.28 -6.04 -26.56
N SER A 139 13.26 -5.60 -27.29
CA SER A 139 13.18 -4.20 -27.72
C SER A 139 13.07 -3.27 -26.51
N PRO A 140 13.45 -1.98 -26.63
CA PRO A 140 13.29 -1.01 -25.56
C PRO A 140 11.86 -0.94 -25.00
N GLU A 141 10.85 -1.12 -25.85
CA GLU A 141 9.44 -1.09 -25.48
C GLU A 141 9.05 -2.34 -24.69
N GLN A 142 9.44 -3.53 -25.16
CA GLN A 142 9.21 -4.79 -24.44
C GLN A 142 9.89 -4.77 -23.07
N LEU A 143 11.10 -4.22 -22.99
CA LEU A 143 11.85 -4.12 -21.76
C LEU A 143 11.18 -3.15 -20.76
N LYS A 144 10.65 -2.02 -21.24
CA LYS A 144 9.89 -1.06 -20.43
C LYS A 144 8.64 -1.68 -19.79
N GLU A 145 7.94 -2.56 -20.50
CA GLU A 145 6.77 -3.26 -19.92
C GLU A 145 7.15 -4.05 -18.67
N TYR A 146 8.31 -4.73 -18.66
CA TYR A 146 8.79 -5.39 -17.45
C TYR A 146 9.12 -4.41 -16.31
N TRP A 147 9.54 -3.18 -16.63
CA TRP A 147 9.77 -2.15 -15.60
C TRP A 147 8.45 -1.71 -14.97
N TYR A 148 7.40 -1.52 -15.78
CA TYR A 148 6.06 -1.19 -15.29
C TYR A 148 5.46 -2.33 -14.46
N GLU A 149 5.56 -3.57 -14.95
CA GLU A 149 5.07 -4.76 -14.25
C GLU A 149 5.74 -4.92 -12.88
N ARG A 150 7.06 -4.70 -12.78
CA ARG A 150 7.75 -4.76 -11.47
C ARG A 150 7.34 -3.62 -10.56
N GLY A 151 7.15 -2.41 -11.08
CA GLY A 151 6.60 -1.29 -10.32
C GLY A 151 5.25 -1.64 -9.70
N ASP A 152 4.33 -2.18 -10.51
CA ASP A 152 3.01 -2.59 -10.01
C ASP A 152 3.07 -3.77 -9.03
N GLU A 153 3.96 -4.75 -9.25
CA GLU A 153 4.18 -5.84 -8.29
C GLU A 153 4.60 -5.30 -6.92
N VAL A 154 5.60 -4.40 -6.86
CA VAL A 154 6.06 -3.79 -5.59
C VAL A 154 4.95 -2.98 -4.95
N ALA A 155 4.20 -2.20 -5.73
CA ALA A 155 3.07 -1.43 -5.21
C ALA A 155 1.97 -2.35 -4.66
N ALA A 156 1.63 -3.44 -5.33
CA ALA A 156 0.64 -4.41 -4.87
C ALA A 156 1.09 -5.14 -3.59
N ASP A 157 2.37 -5.53 -3.52
CA ASP A 157 2.95 -6.26 -2.40
C ASP A 157 3.06 -5.41 -1.13
N THR A 158 3.49 -4.15 -1.28
CA THR A 158 3.90 -3.32 -0.14
C THR A 158 2.83 -2.31 0.28
N GLN A 159 1.86 -2.03 -0.60
CA GLN A 159 0.83 -1.02 -0.37
C GLN A 159 -0.55 -1.66 -0.23
N TYR A 160 -1.42 -1.00 0.54
CA TYR A 160 -2.75 -1.53 0.85
C TYR A 160 -3.67 -1.54 -0.37
N LEU A 161 -4.00 -2.71 -0.91
CA LEU A 161 -4.98 -2.80 -1.99
C LEU A 161 -6.39 -2.61 -1.41
N TYR A 162 -7.04 -1.51 -1.78
CA TYR A 162 -8.46 -1.22 -1.46
C TYR A 162 -9.40 -1.81 -2.52
N THR A 163 -9.13 -3.02 -2.99
CA THR A 163 -9.91 -3.59 -4.11
C THR A 163 -11.19 -4.25 -3.61
N LYS A 164 -12.28 -3.98 -4.33
CA LYS A 164 -13.63 -4.57 -4.14
C LYS A 164 -13.68 -6.12 -4.17
N MET A 165 -12.62 -6.77 -4.67
CA MET A 165 -12.58 -8.22 -4.85
C MET A 165 -12.08 -8.99 -3.62
N ASN A 166 -11.45 -8.30 -2.65
CA ASN A 166 -11.01 -8.92 -1.39
C ASN A 166 -11.69 -8.29 -0.17
N SER A 167 -12.82 -7.64 -0.41
CA SER A 167 -13.49 -6.81 0.57
C SER A 167 -14.73 -7.55 1.08
N MET A 168 -14.75 -7.93 2.36
CA MET A 168 -15.90 -8.56 3.03
C MET A 168 -17.20 -7.83 2.67
N ALA A 169 -18.37 -8.49 2.60
CA ALA A 169 -19.64 -7.86 2.18
C ALA A 169 -19.94 -6.50 2.85
N ILE A 170 -19.47 -6.28 4.08
CA ILE A 170 -19.47 -4.98 4.79
C ILE A 170 -18.92 -3.83 3.93
N SER A 171 -17.83 -4.08 3.18
CA SER A 171 -17.12 -3.13 2.32
C SER A 171 -17.90 -2.53 1.15
N GLN A 172 -19.13 -2.99 0.90
CA GLN A 172 -19.94 -2.43 -0.19
C GLN A 172 -20.59 -1.10 0.19
N SER A 173 -20.80 -0.84 1.49
CA SER A 173 -21.31 0.44 2.01
C SER A 173 -20.19 1.47 2.21
N SER A 174 -20.51 2.78 2.19
CA SER A 174 -19.54 3.87 2.43
C SER A 174 -18.76 3.69 3.75
N GLY A 175 -19.46 3.29 4.82
CA GLY A 175 -18.84 3.00 6.12
C GLY A 175 -17.97 1.75 6.11
N GLY A 176 -18.40 0.69 5.42
CA GLY A 176 -17.62 -0.53 5.34
C GLY A 176 -16.41 -0.47 4.42
N ARG A 177 -16.39 0.42 3.41
CA ARG A 177 -15.16 0.73 2.65
C ARG A 177 -14.08 1.31 3.56
N VAL A 178 -14.47 2.05 4.59
CA VAL A 178 -13.53 2.57 5.61
C VAL A 178 -13.10 1.46 6.59
N ILE A 179 -13.93 0.45 6.83
CA ILE A 179 -13.57 -0.71 7.69
C ILE A 179 -12.70 -1.72 6.92
N SER A 180 -12.92 -1.89 5.61
CA SER A 180 -12.10 -2.79 4.77
C SER A 180 -10.64 -2.35 4.73
N VAL A 181 -10.38 -1.04 4.73
CA VAL A 181 -9.05 -0.42 4.88
C VAL A 181 -8.27 -0.95 6.10
N LEU A 182 -8.96 -1.37 7.16
CA LEU A 182 -8.35 -1.86 8.40
C LEU A 182 -8.22 -3.38 8.46
N THR A 183 -9.07 -4.11 7.73
CA THR A 183 -9.12 -5.58 7.77
C THR A 183 -8.29 -6.25 6.67
N THR A 184 -8.22 -5.65 5.47
CA THR A 184 -7.35 -6.16 4.38
C THR A 184 -5.87 -5.95 4.66
N TRP A 185 -5.55 -5.07 5.61
CA TRP A 185 -4.18 -4.79 6.02
C TRP A 185 -3.45 -6.06 6.51
N MET A 186 -4.06 -6.81 7.44
CA MET A 186 -3.43 -8.01 7.99
C MET A 186 -3.23 -9.07 6.91
N ALA A 187 -4.19 -9.21 5.98
CA ALA A 187 -4.08 -10.16 4.88
C ALA A 187 -2.88 -9.82 3.97
N ASN A 188 -2.81 -8.60 3.45
CA ASN A 188 -1.70 -8.18 2.58
C ASN A 188 -0.34 -8.22 3.30
N TRP A 189 -0.30 -7.82 4.58
CA TRP A 189 0.92 -7.90 5.37
C TRP A 189 1.37 -9.35 5.58
N MET A 190 0.44 -10.26 5.92
CA MET A 190 0.73 -11.69 6.05
C MET A 190 1.19 -12.29 4.71
N GLU A 191 0.56 -11.94 3.60
CA GLU A 191 0.99 -12.37 2.25
C GLU A 191 2.41 -11.89 1.94
N LEU A 192 2.73 -10.63 2.24
CA LEU A 192 4.08 -10.08 2.09
C LEU A 192 5.09 -10.79 3.00
N MET A 193 4.73 -11.03 4.27
CA MET A 193 5.60 -11.77 5.19
C MET A 193 5.82 -13.20 4.70
N VAL A 194 4.79 -13.89 4.21
CA VAL A 194 4.91 -15.24 3.62
C VAL A 194 5.81 -15.21 2.39
N LYS A 195 5.66 -14.21 1.51
CA LYS A 195 6.53 -14.00 0.35
C LYS A 195 7.99 -13.89 0.79
N TRP A 196 8.27 -13.08 1.80
CA TRP A 196 9.62 -12.83 2.31
C TRP A 196 10.22 -14.01 3.08
N ILE A 197 9.47 -14.63 3.97
CA ILE A 197 9.90 -15.82 4.74
C ILE A 197 10.18 -16.98 3.78
N SER A 198 9.31 -17.20 2.80
CA SER A 198 9.45 -18.26 1.80
C SER A 198 10.46 -17.91 0.70
N LYS A 199 11.08 -16.73 0.75
CA LYS A 199 12.05 -16.23 -0.26
C LYS A 199 11.51 -16.31 -1.69
N ARG A 200 10.21 -16.07 -1.88
CA ARG A 200 9.58 -16.15 -3.20
C ARG A 200 10.11 -15.02 -4.10
N PRO A 201 10.68 -15.33 -5.27
CA PRO A 201 11.19 -14.32 -6.19
C PRO A 201 10.04 -13.50 -6.82
N SER A 202 10.39 -12.38 -7.44
CA SER A 202 9.48 -11.58 -8.27
C SER A 202 8.96 -12.43 -9.44
N GLN A 203 7.65 -12.41 -9.67
CA GLN A 203 7.03 -13.08 -10.81
C GLN A 203 7.44 -12.41 -12.13
N VAL A 204 7.67 -11.11 -12.10
CA VAL A 204 8.13 -10.32 -13.24
C VAL A 204 9.53 -10.76 -13.65
N TYR A 205 10.42 -10.98 -12.67
CA TYR A 205 11.77 -11.49 -12.94
C TYR A 205 11.75 -12.93 -13.45
N LEU A 206 10.95 -13.81 -12.85
CA LEU A 206 10.78 -15.17 -13.38
C LEU A 206 10.26 -15.18 -14.81
N LYS A 207 9.32 -14.28 -15.14
CA LYS A 207 8.78 -14.12 -16.50
C LYS A 207 9.85 -13.65 -17.47
N PHE A 208 10.68 -12.67 -17.07
CA PHE A 208 11.80 -12.18 -17.86
C PHE A 208 12.84 -13.28 -18.11
N GLU A 209 13.27 -14.01 -17.08
CA GLU A 209 14.21 -15.13 -17.20
C GLU A 209 13.64 -16.22 -18.14
N LYS A 210 12.35 -16.54 -18.00
CA LYS A 210 11.68 -17.51 -18.87
C LYS A 210 11.62 -17.04 -20.32
N SER A 211 11.38 -15.76 -20.59
CA SER A 211 11.25 -15.24 -21.95
C SER A 211 12.59 -15.06 -22.66
N THR A 212 13.65 -14.71 -21.91
CA THR A 212 14.96 -14.36 -22.46
C THR A 212 16.01 -15.46 -22.30
N GLY A 213 15.79 -16.40 -21.38
CA GLY A 213 16.81 -17.34 -20.92
C GLY A 213 17.91 -16.70 -20.08
N ALA A 214 17.79 -15.42 -19.72
CA ALA A 214 18.71 -14.76 -18.80
C ALA A 214 18.63 -15.39 -17.41
N THR A 215 19.73 -15.32 -16.67
CA THR A 215 19.73 -15.58 -15.22
C THR A 215 19.95 -14.25 -14.50
N LEU A 216 18.99 -13.84 -13.69
CA LEU A 216 19.04 -12.58 -12.96
C LEU A 216 19.77 -12.77 -11.61
N PRO A 217 20.36 -11.69 -11.06
CA PRO A 217 20.97 -11.74 -9.74
C PRO A 217 19.93 -12.13 -8.68
N LYS A 218 20.30 -13.08 -7.82
CA LYS A 218 19.42 -13.51 -6.72
C LYS A 218 19.25 -12.36 -5.73
N LYS A 219 17.99 -12.10 -5.34
CA LYS A 219 17.65 -11.09 -4.33
C LYS A 219 18.40 -11.34 -3.02
N ASN A 220 19.02 -10.28 -2.49
CA ASN A 220 19.64 -10.32 -1.17
C ASN A 220 18.57 -10.12 -0.08
N TRP A 221 18.07 -11.24 0.45
CA TRP A 221 17.05 -11.26 1.50
C TRP A 221 17.50 -10.67 2.84
N SER A 222 18.80 -10.42 3.06
CA SER A 222 19.26 -9.83 4.33
C SER A 222 18.69 -8.43 4.57
N ASN A 223 18.55 -7.63 3.51
CA ASN A 223 17.94 -6.30 3.60
C ASN A 223 16.44 -6.40 3.92
N THR A 224 15.76 -7.37 3.33
CA THR A 224 14.37 -7.68 3.65
C THR A 224 14.22 -8.08 5.12
N TYR A 225 15.08 -8.96 5.65
CA TYR A 225 15.02 -9.34 7.06
C TYR A 225 15.31 -8.17 8.01
N LYS A 226 16.29 -7.30 7.68
CA LYS A 226 16.55 -6.08 8.46
C LYS A 226 15.31 -5.16 8.48
N ALA A 227 14.62 -5.01 7.36
CA ALA A 227 13.40 -4.23 7.29
C ALA A 227 12.25 -4.86 8.10
N ILE A 228 12.10 -6.19 8.08
CA ILE A 228 11.14 -6.91 8.94
C ILE A 228 11.43 -6.66 10.42
N LEU A 229 12.71 -6.78 10.83
CA LEU A 229 13.10 -6.55 12.22
C LEU A 229 12.88 -5.09 12.63
N LEU A 230 13.20 -4.13 11.77
CA LEU A 230 12.93 -2.72 12.01
C LEU A 230 11.42 -2.46 12.11
N TYR A 231 10.62 -3.04 11.22
CA TYR A 231 9.16 -2.97 11.28
C TYR A 231 8.63 -3.54 12.61
N ALA A 232 9.07 -4.74 13.01
CA ALA A 232 8.68 -5.37 14.26
C ALA A 232 9.11 -4.53 15.47
N ALA A 233 10.29 -3.90 15.44
CA ALA A 233 10.77 -3.00 16.47
C ALA A 233 9.90 -1.73 16.56
N ILE A 234 9.54 -1.11 15.43
CA ILE A 234 8.64 0.07 15.39
C ILE A 234 7.27 -0.29 15.96
N VAL A 235 6.70 -1.42 15.56
CA VAL A 235 5.40 -1.90 16.06
C VAL A 235 5.49 -2.22 17.56
N GLY A 236 6.55 -2.90 18.00
CA GLY A 236 6.78 -3.23 19.41
C GLY A 236 6.95 -1.99 20.29
N LEU A 237 7.75 -1.01 19.84
CA LEU A 237 7.91 0.27 20.51
C LEU A 237 6.59 1.03 20.60
N ALA A 238 5.83 1.07 19.52
CA ALA A 238 4.51 1.67 19.52
C ALA A 238 3.58 0.98 20.54
N TYR A 239 3.60 -0.36 20.63
CA TYR A 239 2.84 -1.12 21.64
C TYR A 239 3.26 -0.76 23.06
N ILE A 240 4.57 -0.69 23.34
CA ILE A 240 5.10 -0.31 24.65
C ILE A 240 4.67 1.11 25.01
N ILE A 241 4.74 2.06 24.06
CA ILE A 241 4.27 3.43 24.26
C ILE A 241 2.77 3.42 24.56
N LYS A 242 1.95 2.65 23.83
CA LYS A 242 0.53 2.49 24.14
C LYS A 242 0.28 1.96 25.54
N GLU A 243 1.01 0.95 26.00
CA GLU A 243 0.76 0.37 27.32
C GLU A 243 1.21 1.32 28.45
N LYS A 244 2.28 2.08 28.22
CA LYS A 244 2.82 3.05 29.20
C LYS A 244 2.13 4.40 29.21
N THR A 245 1.38 4.75 28.16
CA THR A 245 0.68 6.03 28.04
C THR A 245 -0.81 5.78 27.86
N ARG A 246 -1.70 6.72 28.21
CA ARG A 246 -3.13 6.58 27.87
C ARG A 246 -3.42 6.71 26.35
N LEU A 247 -2.39 6.70 25.51
CA LEU A 247 -2.54 6.73 24.05
C LEU A 247 -3.04 5.38 23.57
N ARG A 248 -4.32 5.33 23.23
CA ARG A 248 -5.02 4.17 22.63
C ARG A 248 -4.55 3.88 21.19
N ALA A 249 -3.26 3.75 20.94
CA ALA A 249 -2.66 3.66 19.59
C ALA A 249 -3.00 2.37 18.79
N PHE A 250 -3.61 1.36 19.40
CA PHE A 250 -3.87 0.06 18.74
C PHE A 250 -5.35 -0.36 18.73
N GLU A 251 -6.28 0.50 19.15
CA GLU A 251 -7.70 0.11 19.21
C GLU A 251 -8.32 -0.15 17.82
N TYR A 252 -7.65 0.23 16.72
CA TYR A 252 -8.14 0.06 15.35
C TYR A 252 -7.06 -0.41 14.35
N THR A 253 -5.95 -0.98 14.83
CA THR A 253 -4.87 -1.49 13.97
C THR A 253 -5.12 -2.93 13.51
N GLY A 254 -6.35 -3.42 13.42
CA GLY A 254 -6.66 -4.76 12.90
C GLY A 254 -6.12 -5.98 13.71
N ILE A 255 -5.31 -5.78 14.76
CA ILE A 255 -4.82 -6.88 15.62
C ILE A 255 -5.95 -7.38 16.54
N THR A 256 -6.88 -6.51 16.93
CA THR A 256 -8.11 -6.88 17.65
C THR A 256 -9.09 -7.72 16.81
N SER A 257 -9.00 -7.72 15.48
CA SER A 257 -9.82 -8.59 14.61
C SER A 257 -9.38 -10.05 14.61
N LEU A 258 -8.19 -10.40 15.10
CA LEU A 258 -7.79 -11.82 15.28
C LEU A 258 -8.69 -12.54 16.29
N ARG A 259 -9.24 -11.82 17.29
CA ARG A 259 -10.22 -12.40 18.22
C ARG A 259 -11.56 -12.74 17.57
N TYR A 260 -11.88 -12.14 16.42
CA TYR A 260 -13.12 -12.41 15.67
C TYR A 260 -13.01 -13.57 14.68
N LEU A 261 -11.80 -14.02 14.34
CA LEU A 261 -11.57 -15.18 13.47
C LEU A 261 -11.41 -16.49 14.25
N GLY A 262 -11.32 -16.42 15.58
CA GLY A 262 -11.15 -17.57 16.48
C GLY A 262 -12.35 -17.81 17.41
N ALA A 263 -13.51 -17.23 17.10
CA ALA A 263 -14.77 -17.44 17.81
C ALA A 263 -15.84 -17.91 16.82
#